data_AF-A0A935J5H5-F1
#
_entry.id   AF-A0A935J5H5-F1
#
_cell.length_a   1.000
_cell.length_b   1.000
_cell.length_c   1.000
_cell.angle_alpha   90.00
_cell.angle_beta   90.00
_cell.angle_gamma   90.00
#
_symmetry.space_group_name_H-M   'P 1'
#
loop_
_entity.id
_entity.type
_entity.pdbx_description
1 polymer ?
#
loop_
_entity_poly.entity_id
_entity_poly.type
_entity_poly.pdbx_seq_one_letter_code
_entity_poly.pdbx_strand_id
1 'polypeptide(L)'
;MAENKILEADMLALRLLSEGGQGPDTSLSWLLYIGIAFFVMIIIFGWPEGSKKQSQPAGPREAPRGKKKADDLVKIEGIGPKVAKVLNEAGITTFDDLARAKAADLQKTLNSAGFQMMNSEGWIAQAKLAAKGEWDELEDLQDELKGGRKAR
;
A
#
# COMPACT_ATOMS: atom_id res chain seq x y z
N MET A 1 33.19 14.72 69.71
CA MET A 1 32.40 13.56 69.24
C MET A 1 31.22 13.91 68.33
N ALA A 2 30.89 15.19 68.10
CA ALA A 2 29.83 15.59 67.16
C ALA A 2 30.32 15.87 65.73
N GLU A 3 31.60 16.21 65.54
CA GLU A 3 32.15 16.56 64.22
C GLU A 3 32.35 15.36 63.28
N ASN A 4 32.63 14.15 63.81
CA ASN A 4 32.70 12.93 62.98
C ASN A 4 31.33 12.42 62.49
N LYS A 5 30.21 12.83 63.09
CA LYS A 5 28.87 12.44 62.62
C LYS A 5 28.39 13.26 61.42
N ILE A 6 28.87 14.50 61.31
CA ILE A 6 28.51 15.40 60.19
C ILE A 6 29.25 14.96 58.92
N LEU A 7 30.50 14.49 59.05
CA LEU A 7 31.29 13.96 57.94
C LEU A 7 30.78 12.61 57.41
N GLU A 8 30.25 11.73 58.27
CA GLU A 8 29.58 10.49 57.83
C GLU A 8 28.27 10.78 57.05
N ALA A 9 27.48 11.78 57.50
CA ALA A 9 26.24 12.15 56.84
C ALA A 9 26.47 12.76 55.44
N ASP A 10 27.55 13.54 55.27
CA ASP A 10 27.89 14.19 54.01
C ASP A 10 28.53 13.20 53.00
N MET A 11 29.28 12.20 53.48
CA MET A 11 29.80 11.10 52.65
C MET A 11 28.70 10.11 52.22
N LEU A 12 27.64 9.93 53.02
CA LEU A 12 26.45 9.14 52.61
C LEU A 12 25.59 9.89 51.57
N ALA A 13 25.48 11.22 51.69
CA ALA A 13 24.79 12.05 50.70
C ALA A 13 25.50 12.04 49.34
N LEU A 14 26.84 11.98 49.32
CA LEU A 14 27.62 11.85 48.08
C LEU A 14 27.55 10.46 47.43
N ARG A 15 27.19 9.40 48.17
CA ARG A 15 26.93 8.06 47.61
C ARG A 15 25.52 7.94 47.04
N LEU A 16 24.54 8.66 47.59
CA LEU A 16 23.16 8.72 47.09
C LEU A 16 22.98 9.63 45.86
N LEU A 17 23.96 10.48 45.53
CA LEU A 17 23.97 11.24 44.28
C LEU A 17 24.80 10.57 43.16
N SER A 18 25.36 9.38 43.42
CA SER A 18 26.12 8.57 42.45
C SER A 18 25.39 7.28 42.05
N GLU A 19 24.13 7.11 42.47
CA GLU A 19 23.21 6.13 41.92
C GLU A 19 22.23 6.89 41.05
N GLY A 20 22.51 6.91 39.74
CA GLY A 20 21.66 7.55 38.77
C GLY A 20 20.23 7.04 38.95
N GLY A 21 19.32 7.97 39.23
CA GLY A 21 17.89 7.76 39.08
C GLY A 21 17.57 7.50 37.61
N GLN A 22 17.86 6.29 37.16
CA GLN A 22 17.39 5.74 35.91
C GLN A 22 15.94 5.31 36.16
N GLY A 23 15.04 6.30 36.17
CA GLY A 23 13.65 6.02 35.80
C GLY A 23 13.67 5.34 34.43
N PRO A 24 12.78 4.37 34.16
CA PRO A 24 12.88 3.50 32.99
C PRO A 24 13.09 4.34 31.73
N ASP A 25 14.22 4.12 31.04
CA ASP A 25 14.67 4.95 29.94
C ASP A 25 13.53 5.20 28.93
N THR A 26 12.91 6.37 29.00
CA THR A 26 11.82 6.83 28.14
C THR A 26 12.36 7.35 26.81
N SER A 27 13.34 6.67 26.23
CA SER A 27 13.84 6.99 24.88
C SER A 27 12.99 6.35 23.78
N LEU A 28 12.15 5.34 24.09
CA LEU A 28 11.16 4.74 23.15
C LEU A 28 9.81 4.30 23.79
N SER A 29 9.67 4.25 25.12
CA SER A 29 8.46 3.71 25.79
C SER A 29 7.22 4.60 25.68
N TRP A 30 7.36 5.92 25.60
CA TRP A 30 6.23 6.84 25.41
C TRP A 30 5.57 6.67 24.02
N LEU A 31 6.36 6.38 22.98
CA LEU A 31 5.86 6.09 21.64
C LEU A 31 5.08 4.77 21.59
N LEU A 32 5.47 3.79 22.40
CA LEU A 32 4.72 2.54 22.57
C LEU A 32 3.32 2.80 23.15
N TYR A 33 3.23 3.61 24.22
CA TYR A 33 1.94 3.98 24.80
C TYR A 33 1.10 4.87 23.87
N ILE A 34 1.70 5.76 23.08
CA ILE A 34 0.98 6.55 22.06
C ILE A 34 0.42 5.64 20.96
N GLY A 35 1.19 4.67 20.48
CA GLY A 35 0.72 3.71 19.47
C GLY A 35 -0.41 2.81 19.99
N ILE A 36 -0.27 2.32 21.23
CA ILE A 36 -1.31 1.51 21.89
C ILE A 36 -2.56 2.37 22.14
N ALA A 37 -2.42 3.61 22.61
CA ALA A 37 -3.54 4.52 22.82
C ALA A 37 -4.26 4.86 21.50
N PHE A 38 -3.53 5.05 20.40
CA PHE A 38 -4.10 5.29 19.07
C PHE A 38 -4.85 4.05 18.53
N PHE A 39 -4.30 2.86 18.75
CA PHE A 39 -4.94 1.60 18.35
C PHE A 39 -6.24 1.35 19.14
N VAL A 40 -6.22 1.60 20.45
CA VAL A 40 -7.42 1.53 21.29
C VAL A 40 -8.43 2.62 20.92
N MET A 41 -7.97 3.82 20.53
CA MET A 41 -8.82 4.91 20.05
C MET A 41 -9.55 4.53 18.75
N ILE A 42 -8.90 3.85 17.80
CA ILE A 42 -9.54 3.36 16.55
C ILE A 42 -10.63 2.32 16.85
N ILE A 43 -10.43 1.45 17.85
CA ILE A 43 -11.41 0.44 18.24
C ILE A 43 -12.63 1.07 18.93
N ILE A 44 -12.42 2.09 19.78
CA ILE A 44 -13.51 2.77 20.48
C ILE A 44 -14.28 3.73 19.57
N PHE A 45 -13.60 4.49 18.70
CA PHE A 45 -14.24 5.45 17.80
C PHE A 45 -14.79 4.84 16.51
N GLY A 46 -14.43 3.59 16.21
CA GLY A 46 -14.77 2.94 14.96
C GLY A 46 -14.02 3.58 13.79
N TRP A 47 -13.44 2.74 12.93
CA TRP A 47 -12.97 3.22 11.64
C TRP A 47 -14.17 3.84 10.89
N PRO A 48 -14.10 5.09 10.40
CA PRO A 48 -15.17 5.61 9.58
C PRO A 48 -15.15 4.86 8.24
N GLU A 49 -15.98 3.83 8.12
CA GLU A 49 -16.39 3.18 6.86
C GLU A 49 -17.13 4.20 5.98
N GLY A 50 -16.37 5.14 5.43
CA GLY A 50 -16.87 6.33 4.75
C GLY A 50 -16.15 6.57 3.45
N SER A 51 -16.25 5.65 2.50
CA SER A 51 -16.07 5.99 1.09
C SER A 51 -16.99 5.17 0.20
N LYS A 52 -18.29 5.24 0.49
CA LYS A 52 -19.31 5.04 -0.55
C LYS A 52 -19.30 6.28 -1.43
N LYS A 53 -18.42 6.32 -2.44
CA LYS A 53 -18.64 7.19 -3.59
C LYS A 53 -19.52 6.45 -4.58
N GLN A 54 -20.82 6.72 -4.47
CA GLN A 54 -21.81 6.51 -5.52
C GLN A 54 -21.27 7.00 -6.86
N SER A 55 -21.01 6.06 -7.77
CA SER A 55 -20.78 6.32 -9.19
C SER A 55 -22.13 6.50 -9.87
N GLN A 56 -22.52 7.76 -10.04
CA GLN A 56 -23.60 8.20 -10.91
C GLN A 56 -23.14 8.06 -12.38
N PRO A 57 -23.98 7.60 -13.33
CA PRO A 57 -23.54 7.37 -14.70
C PRO A 57 -23.36 8.72 -15.40
N ALA A 58 -22.12 9.10 -15.65
CA ALA A 58 -21.78 10.26 -16.47
C ALA A 58 -21.14 9.76 -17.76
N GLY A 59 -21.83 9.99 -18.89
CA GLY A 59 -21.32 9.73 -20.22
C GLY A 59 -20.01 10.47 -20.54
N PRO A 60 -19.46 10.29 -21.76
CA PRO A 60 -18.09 10.64 -22.10
C PRO A 60 -17.75 12.10 -21.81
N ARG A 61 -17.05 12.36 -20.70
CA ARG A 61 -16.36 13.62 -20.45
C ARG A 61 -14.87 13.34 -20.44
N GLU A 62 -14.23 13.74 -21.53
CA GLU A 62 -12.79 13.87 -21.62
C GLU A 62 -12.31 14.81 -20.50
N ALA A 63 -11.70 14.23 -19.48
CA ALA A 63 -11.04 14.97 -18.41
C ALA A 63 -9.73 15.60 -18.95
N PRO A 64 -9.33 16.78 -18.45
CA PRO A 64 -8.17 17.50 -18.95
C PRO A 64 -6.90 16.69 -18.71
N ARG A 65 -6.13 16.46 -19.78
CA ARG A 65 -4.85 15.74 -19.76
C ARG A 65 -3.76 16.57 -19.07
N GLY A 66 -3.86 16.71 -17.74
CA GLY A 66 -2.66 16.84 -16.90
C GLY A 66 -1.84 15.55 -17.06
N LYS A 67 -0.50 15.62 -16.90
CA LYS A 67 0.40 14.47 -17.00
C LYS A 67 -0.25 13.26 -16.33
N LYS A 68 -0.72 12.29 -17.13
CA LYS A 68 -1.45 11.13 -16.61
C LYS A 68 -0.52 10.48 -15.59
N LYS A 69 -0.92 10.51 -14.32
CA LYS A 69 -0.22 9.77 -13.27
C LYS A 69 -0.22 8.31 -13.72
N ALA A 70 0.94 7.64 -13.66
CA ALA A 70 1.00 6.23 -13.98
C ALA A 70 0.00 5.47 -13.08
N ASP A 71 -0.77 4.58 -13.70
CA ASP A 71 -1.72 3.74 -13.00
C ASP A 71 -1.00 2.54 -12.38
N ASP A 72 -1.64 1.95 -11.38
CA ASP A 72 -1.14 0.73 -10.76
C ASP A 72 -1.62 -0.50 -11.52
N LEU A 73 -0.86 -0.92 -12.53
CA LEU A 73 -1.21 -2.06 -13.39
C LEU A 73 -1.31 -3.39 -12.63
N VAL A 74 -0.81 -3.49 -11.40
CA VAL A 74 -0.91 -4.72 -10.60
C VAL A 74 -2.34 -5.02 -10.13
N LYS A 75 -3.27 -4.07 -10.27
CA LYS A 75 -4.71 -4.30 -10.05
C LYS A 75 -5.33 -5.25 -11.07
N ILE A 76 -4.65 -5.49 -12.19
CA ILE A 76 -5.05 -6.45 -13.20
C ILE A 76 -4.51 -7.82 -12.80
N GLU A 77 -5.40 -8.80 -12.69
CA GLU A 77 -5.06 -10.15 -12.31
C GLU A 77 -4.04 -10.76 -13.31
N GLY A 78 -2.98 -11.36 -12.76
CA GLY A 78 -1.87 -11.91 -13.55
C GLY A 78 -0.76 -10.90 -13.86
N ILE A 79 -0.95 -9.60 -13.57
CA ILE A 79 0.13 -8.60 -13.64
C ILE A 79 0.78 -8.44 -12.26
N GLY A 80 1.93 -9.10 -12.07
CA GLY A 80 2.76 -8.88 -10.88
C GLY A 80 3.68 -7.65 -11.02
N PRO A 81 4.36 -7.20 -9.93
CA PRO A 81 5.23 -6.02 -9.95
C PRO A 81 6.34 -6.05 -11.03
N LYS A 82 6.89 -7.24 -11.33
CA LYS A 82 7.90 -7.42 -12.38
C LYS A 82 7.32 -7.19 -13.77
N VAL A 83 6.10 -7.65 -13.98
CA VAL A 83 5.37 -7.54 -15.26
C VAL A 83 4.97 -6.09 -15.48
N ALA A 84 4.42 -5.44 -14.44
CA ALA A 84 4.11 -4.03 -14.47
C ALA A 84 5.35 -3.19 -14.81
N LYS A 85 6.52 -3.53 -14.28
CA LYS A 85 7.78 -2.86 -14.65
C LYS A 85 8.11 -3.01 -16.13
N VAL A 86 8.03 -4.21 -16.69
CA VAL A 86 8.28 -4.46 -18.12
C VAL A 86 7.28 -3.71 -19.00
N LEU A 87 6.00 -3.67 -18.61
CA LEU A 87 4.96 -2.93 -19.34
C LEU A 87 5.23 -1.41 -19.29
N ASN A 88 5.62 -0.89 -18.13
CA ASN A 88 6.00 0.51 -17.97
C ASN A 88 7.23 0.87 -18.84
N GLU A 89 8.24 -0.01 -18.91
CA GLU A 89 9.40 0.15 -19.79
C GLU A 89 9.01 0.13 -21.28
N ALA A 90 7.96 -0.61 -21.63
CA ALA A 90 7.36 -0.62 -22.97
C ALA A 90 6.41 0.57 -23.23
N GLY A 91 6.29 1.52 -22.29
CA GLY A 91 5.45 2.72 -22.42
C GLY A 91 3.97 2.51 -22.05
N ILE A 92 3.59 1.32 -21.58
CA ILE A 92 2.25 1.03 -21.09
C ILE A 92 2.24 1.37 -19.62
N THR A 93 1.81 2.59 -19.29
CA THR A 93 1.87 3.14 -17.93
C THR A 93 0.50 3.44 -17.32
N THR A 94 -0.57 3.30 -18.11
CA THR A 94 -1.95 3.53 -17.66
C THR A 94 -2.85 2.36 -18.04
N PHE A 95 -3.98 2.19 -17.33
CA PHE A 95 -4.99 1.19 -17.69
C PHE A 95 -5.52 1.42 -19.10
N ASP A 96 -5.60 2.69 -19.50
CA ASP A 96 -6.06 3.12 -20.80
C ASP A 96 -5.07 2.75 -21.93
N ASP A 97 -3.75 2.76 -21.65
CA ASP A 97 -2.74 2.26 -22.58
C ASP A 97 -2.81 0.74 -22.71
N LEU A 98 -3.00 0.03 -21.59
CA LEU A 98 -3.15 -1.42 -21.57
C LEU A 98 -4.43 -1.87 -22.30
N ALA A 99 -5.53 -1.15 -22.12
CA ALA A 99 -6.81 -1.41 -22.76
C ALA A 99 -6.78 -1.23 -24.29
N ARG A 100 -5.86 -0.39 -24.79
CA ARG A 100 -5.63 -0.16 -26.23
C ARG A 100 -4.56 -1.07 -26.83
N ALA A 101 -3.75 -1.72 -26.01
CA ALA A 101 -2.71 -2.62 -26.48
C ALA A 101 -3.32 -3.86 -27.17
N LYS A 102 -2.57 -4.45 -28.10
CA LYS A 102 -2.94 -5.73 -28.72
C LYS A 102 -2.35 -6.86 -27.90
N ALA A 103 -3.12 -7.93 -27.70
CA ALA A 103 -2.66 -9.11 -26.96
C ALA A 103 -1.35 -9.69 -27.56
N ALA A 104 -1.23 -9.68 -28.89
CA ALA A 104 -0.01 -10.14 -29.56
C ALA A 104 1.23 -9.27 -29.22
N ASP A 105 1.07 -7.96 -29.12
CA ASP A 105 2.16 -7.03 -28.80
C ASP A 105 2.54 -7.15 -27.31
N LEU A 106 1.56 -7.31 -26.43
CA LEU A 106 1.78 -7.62 -25.01
C LEU A 106 2.55 -8.94 -24.87
N GLN A 107 2.09 -10.00 -25.54
CA GLN A 107 2.73 -11.31 -25.48
C GLN A 107 4.17 -11.25 -25.99
N LYS A 108 4.43 -10.49 -27.07
CA LYS A 108 5.80 -10.29 -27.58
C LYS A 108 6.70 -9.62 -26.54
N THR A 109 6.23 -8.55 -25.91
CA THR A 109 6.95 -7.83 -24.84
C THR A 109 7.24 -8.75 -23.66
N LEU A 110 6.25 -9.55 -23.23
CA LEU A 110 6.40 -10.54 -22.16
C LEU A 110 7.41 -11.63 -22.53
N ASN A 111 7.34 -12.15 -23.75
CA ASN A 111 8.25 -13.19 -24.22
C ASN A 111 9.71 -12.70 -24.23
N SER A 112 9.94 -11.46 -24.70
CA SER A 112 11.27 -10.83 -24.66
C SER A 112 11.81 -10.65 -23.25
N ALA A 113 10.93 -10.54 -22.25
CA ALA A 113 11.27 -10.43 -20.84
C ALA A 113 11.25 -11.78 -20.08
N GLY A 114 11.05 -12.91 -20.76
CA GLY A 114 11.05 -14.26 -20.15
C GLY A 114 9.72 -14.68 -19.51
N PHE A 115 8.62 -13.97 -19.77
CA PHE A 115 7.29 -14.23 -19.21
C PHE A 115 6.35 -14.99 -20.16
N GLN A 116 6.87 -16.04 -20.81
CA GLN A 116 6.16 -16.74 -21.89
C GLN A 116 4.90 -17.50 -21.45
N MET A 117 4.79 -17.84 -20.17
CA MET A 117 3.68 -18.64 -19.61
C MET A 117 2.47 -17.80 -19.17
N MET A 118 2.56 -16.47 -19.23
CA MET A 118 1.46 -15.58 -18.83
C MET A 118 0.47 -15.38 -19.98
N ASN A 119 -0.81 -15.39 -19.64
CA ASN A 119 -1.89 -15.12 -20.59
C ASN A 119 -2.28 -13.64 -20.52
N SER A 120 -1.98 -12.91 -21.60
CA SER A 120 -2.28 -11.48 -21.73
C SER A 120 -3.68 -11.17 -22.29
N GLU A 121 -4.45 -12.17 -22.74
CA GLU A 121 -5.81 -11.95 -23.30
C GLU A 121 -6.78 -11.34 -22.29
N GLY A 122 -6.74 -11.81 -21.04
CA GLY A 122 -7.64 -11.34 -19.98
C GLY A 122 -7.36 -9.91 -19.52
N TRP A 123 -6.12 -9.44 -19.70
CA TRP A 123 -5.68 -8.14 -19.18
C TRP A 123 -6.34 -6.98 -19.91
N ILE A 124 -6.62 -7.11 -21.21
CA ILE A 124 -7.24 -6.04 -21.99
C ILE A 124 -8.68 -5.79 -21.51
N ALA A 125 -9.43 -6.85 -21.20
CA ALA A 125 -10.80 -6.73 -20.70
C ALA A 125 -10.82 -6.07 -19.31
N GLN A 126 -9.98 -6.56 -18.40
CA GLN A 126 -9.83 -6.00 -17.07
C GLN A 126 -9.36 -4.53 -17.11
N ALA A 127 -8.41 -4.20 -17.99
CA ALA A 127 -7.89 -2.84 -18.15
C ALA A 127 -8.96 -1.87 -18.67
N LYS A 128 -9.91 -2.32 -19.49
CA LYS A 128 -11.03 -1.48 -19.93
C LYS A 128 -11.94 -1.08 -18.77
N LEU A 129 -12.25 -2.02 -17.87
CA LEU A 129 -13.04 -1.75 -16.67
C LEU A 129 -12.28 -0.81 -15.72
N ALA A 130 -11.00 -1.11 -15.47
CA ALA A 130 -10.13 -0.29 -14.64
C ALA A 130 -9.94 1.14 -15.18
N ALA A 131 -9.79 1.30 -16.50
CA ALA A 131 -9.64 2.61 -17.15
C ALA A 131 -10.89 3.49 -17.01
N LYS A 132 -12.07 2.89 -16.87
CA LYS A 132 -13.32 3.59 -16.61
C LYS A 132 -13.62 3.77 -15.11
N GLY A 133 -12.85 3.11 -14.24
CA GLY A 133 -13.11 3.07 -12.80
C GLY A 133 -14.28 2.17 -12.40
N GLU A 134 -14.68 1.22 -13.25
CA GLU A 134 -15.69 0.20 -12.99
C GLU A 134 -15.07 -0.91 -12.11
N TRP A 135 -14.71 -0.57 -10.86
CA TRP A 135 -13.97 -1.48 -9.96
C TRP A 135 -14.81 -2.67 -9.49
N ASP A 136 -16.11 -2.47 -9.24
CA ASP A 136 -17.02 -3.53 -8.84
C ASP A 136 -17.18 -4.57 -9.97
N GLU A 137 -17.36 -4.10 -11.22
CA GLU A 137 -17.44 -4.98 -12.40
C GLU A 137 -16.10 -5.69 -12.68
N LEU A 138 -14.98 -5.04 -12.34
CA LEU A 138 -13.66 -5.67 -12.45
C LEU A 138 -13.52 -6.81 -11.44
N GLU A 139 -13.99 -6.61 -10.20
CA GLU A 139 -13.99 -7.66 -9.17
C GLU A 139 -14.88 -8.83 -9.58
N ASP A 140 -16.10 -8.56 -10.05
CA ASP A 140 -17.00 -9.60 -10.58
C ASP A 140 -16.35 -10.39 -11.74
N LEU A 141 -15.67 -9.69 -12.66
CA LEU A 141 -14.94 -10.31 -13.76
C LEU A 141 -13.77 -11.16 -13.23
N GLN A 142 -13.04 -10.71 -12.22
CA GLN A 142 -11.93 -11.45 -11.62
C GLN A 142 -12.42 -12.68 -10.85
N ASP A 143 -13.57 -12.61 -10.19
CA ASP A 143 -14.19 -13.73 -9.49
C ASP A 143 -14.67 -14.82 -10.47
N GLU A 144 -15.19 -14.44 -11.64
CA GLU A 144 -15.51 -15.37 -12.72
C GLU A 144 -14.25 -16.01 -13.32
N LEU A 145 -13.18 -15.22 -13.42
CA LEU A 145 -11.87 -15.64 -13.94
C LEU A 145 -11.04 -16.30 -12.83
N LYS A 146 -11.38 -17.50 -12.36
CA LYS A 146 -10.50 -18.25 -11.42
C LYS A 146 -9.08 -18.41 -11.99
N GLY A 147 -8.13 -17.57 -11.56
CA GLY A 147 -6.74 -17.59 -12.01
C GLY A 147 -6.55 -17.12 -13.47
N GLY A 148 -7.31 -16.11 -13.93
CA GLY A 148 -7.17 -15.52 -15.26
C GLY A 148 -7.69 -16.39 -16.42
N ARG A 149 -8.53 -17.40 -16.14
CA ARG A 149 -9.22 -18.23 -17.15
C ARG A 149 -10.69 -18.33 -16.78
N LYS A 150 -11.58 -18.25 -17.78
CA LYS A 150 -13.01 -18.51 -17.59
C LYS A 150 -13.17 -19.82 -16.81
N ALA A 151 -13.77 -19.75 -15.63
CA ALA A 151 -14.22 -20.94 -14.93
C ALA A 151 -15.25 -21.62 -15.84
N ARG A 152 -14.83 -22.70 -16.49
CA ARG A 152 -15.71 -23.58 -17.25
C ARG A 152 -16.38 -24.57 -16.31
#